data_AF-A0A0K2TUI2-F1
#
_entry.id   AF-A0A0K2TUI2-F1
#
_cell.length_a   1.000
_cell.length_b   1.000
_cell.length_c   1.000
_cell.angle_alpha   90.00
_cell.angle_beta   90.00
_cell.angle_gamma   90.00
#
_symmetry.space_group_name_H-M   'P 1'
#
loop_
_entity.id
_entity.type
_entity.pdbx_description
1 polymer ?
#
loop_
_entity_poly.entity_id
_entity_poly.type
_entity_poly.pdbx_seq_one_letter_code
_entity_poly.pdbx_strand_id
1 'polypeptide(L)'
;MSEQKAKRQRISDLLDAQVGVARIIEIVKCSRSLVYKVAKIKNDGKDLSRKAGSGGHNLKRDREFLSSLEKKIMEDPTKSMNCLASDFCVAARTIRRAVKGDLGLSSYTSTPRHLLTEAMKARRLDSLRD
;
A
#
# COMPACT_ATOMS: atom_id res chain seq x y z
N MET A 1 -16.18 -5.19 -16.61
CA MET A 1 -17.05 -5.22 -15.41
C MET A 1 -16.69 -6.45 -14.59
N SER A 2 -16.49 -6.34 -13.27
CA SER A 2 -16.29 -7.54 -12.44
C SER A 2 -17.57 -8.38 -12.39
N GLU A 3 -17.45 -9.70 -12.31
CA GLU A 3 -18.59 -10.63 -12.26
C GLU A 3 -19.58 -10.26 -11.14
N GLN A 4 -19.06 -9.86 -9.98
CA GLN A 4 -19.88 -9.39 -8.85
C GLN A 4 -20.65 -8.11 -9.16
N LYS A 5 -20.04 -7.16 -9.88
CA LYS A 5 -20.71 -5.92 -10.27
C LYS A 5 -21.82 -6.20 -11.28
N ALA A 6 -21.57 -7.07 -12.26
CA ALA A 6 -22.58 -7.50 -13.23
C ALA A 6 -23.77 -8.20 -12.55
N LYS A 7 -23.51 -9.07 -11.56
CA LYS A 7 -24.57 -9.74 -10.79
C LYS A 7 -25.44 -8.74 -10.02
N ARG A 8 -24.84 -7.73 -9.39
CA ARG A 8 -25.57 -6.68 -8.67
C ARG A 8 -26.34 -5.75 -9.60
N GLN A 9 -25.77 -5.46 -10.77
CA GLN A 9 -26.47 -4.70 -11.81
C GLN A 9 -27.74 -5.43 -12.24
N ARG A 10 -27.65 -6.72 -12.55
CA ARG A 10 -28.82 -7.53 -12.92
C ARG A 10 -29.90 -7.56 -11.84
N ILE A 11 -29.51 -7.57 -10.57
CA ILE A 11 -30.48 -7.44 -9.46
C ILE A 11 -31.13 -6.06 -9.46
N SER A 12 -30.35 -4.99 -9.67
CA SER A 12 -30.86 -3.62 -9.76
C SER A 12 -31.90 -3.49 -10.88
N ASP A 13 -31.59 -3.99 -12.07
CA ASP A 13 -32.46 -3.89 -13.24
C ASP A 13 -33.79 -4.66 -13.02
N LEU A 14 -33.73 -5.82 -12.35
CA LEU A 14 -34.94 -6.58 -11.98
C LEU A 14 -35.77 -5.87 -10.89
N LEU A 15 -35.13 -5.13 -10.00
CA LEU A 15 -35.83 -4.29 -9.02
C LEU A 15 -36.48 -3.08 -9.69
N ASP A 16 -35.84 -2.47 -10.71
CA ASP A 16 -36.45 -1.42 -11.54
C ASP A 16 -37.70 -1.93 -12.29
N ALA A 17 -37.63 -3.17 -12.78
CA ALA A 17 -38.76 -3.85 -13.40
C ALA A 17 -39.82 -4.36 -12.40
N GLN A 18 -39.73 -3.98 -11.11
CA GLN A 18 -40.67 -4.35 -10.04
C GLN A 18 -40.85 -5.88 -9.87
N VAL A 19 -39.83 -6.67 -10.21
CA VAL A 19 -39.89 -8.13 -10.04
C VAL A 19 -39.81 -8.48 -8.56
N GLY A 20 -40.70 -9.38 -8.11
CA GLY A 20 -40.71 -9.85 -6.73
C GLY A 20 -39.40 -10.53 -6.30
N VAL A 21 -38.98 -10.29 -5.05
CA VAL A 21 -37.70 -10.76 -4.50
C VAL A 21 -37.48 -12.27 -4.65
N ALA A 22 -38.53 -13.09 -4.46
CA ALA A 22 -38.44 -14.55 -4.61
C ALA A 22 -38.03 -14.94 -6.04
N ARG A 23 -38.61 -14.30 -7.04
CA ARG A 23 -38.31 -14.55 -8.45
C ARG A 23 -36.93 -14.04 -8.84
N ILE A 24 -36.46 -12.93 -8.24
CA ILE A 24 -35.09 -12.44 -8.42
C ILE A 24 -34.06 -13.47 -7.90
N ILE A 25 -34.33 -14.07 -6.73
CA ILE A 25 -33.46 -15.09 -6.13
C ILE A 25 -33.30 -16.27 -7.07
N GLU A 26 -34.39 -16.74 -7.68
CA GLU A 26 -34.38 -17.85 -8.64
C GLU A 26 -33.63 -17.50 -9.94
N ILE A 27 -33.93 -16.34 -10.53
CA ILE A 27 -33.32 -15.89 -11.80
C ILE A 27 -31.81 -15.67 -11.64
N VAL A 28 -31.40 -14.97 -10.58
CA VAL A 28 -30.01 -14.54 -10.38
C VAL A 28 -29.20 -15.60 -9.60
N LYS A 29 -29.86 -16.59 -9.01
CA LYS A 29 -29.25 -17.61 -8.13
C LYS A 29 -28.39 -16.95 -7.06
N CYS A 30 -29.04 -16.19 -6.17
CA CYS A 30 -28.37 -15.43 -5.12
C CYS A 30 -29.14 -15.41 -3.80
N SER A 31 -28.49 -15.01 -2.71
CA SER A 31 -29.15 -14.94 -1.41
C SER A 31 -30.16 -13.79 -1.32
N ARG A 32 -31.25 -13.99 -0.58
CA ARG A 32 -32.21 -12.93 -0.22
C ARG A 32 -31.52 -11.70 0.39
N SER A 33 -30.50 -11.93 1.21
CA SER A 33 -29.69 -10.87 1.84
C SER A 33 -28.92 -10.01 0.83
N LEU A 34 -28.48 -10.58 -0.31
CA LEU A 34 -27.82 -9.81 -1.36
C LEU A 34 -28.82 -8.87 -2.05
N VAL A 35 -30.03 -9.35 -2.33
CA VAL A 35 -31.09 -8.54 -2.97
C VAL A 35 -31.43 -7.31 -2.12
N TYR A 36 -31.65 -7.50 -0.82
CA TYR A 36 -31.89 -6.36 0.09
C TYR A 36 -30.72 -5.41 0.21
N LYS A 37 -29.48 -5.91 0.20
CA LYS A 37 -28.29 -5.04 0.20
C LYS A 37 -28.24 -4.19 -1.07
N VAL A 38 -28.54 -4.77 -2.23
CA VAL A 38 -28.57 -4.04 -3.51
C VAL A 38 -29.69 -3.00 -3.51
N ALA A 39 -30.90 -3.37 -3.07
CA ALA A 39 -32.01 -2.44 -2.93
C ALA A 39 -31.65 -1.25 -2.01
N LYS A 40 -30.99 -1.53 -0.88
CA LYS A 40 -30.50 -0.48 0.04
C LYS A 40 -29.44 0.41 -0.62
N ILE A 41 -28.43 -0.16 -1.28
CA ILE A 41 -27.38 0.59 -1.98
C ILE A 41 -28.00 1.52 -3.04
N LYS A 42 -28.98 1.02 -3.79
CA LYS A 42 -29.73 1.77 -4.80
C LYS A 42 -30.54 2.92 -4.20
N ASN A 43 -31.28 2.66 -3.11
CA ASN A 43 -32.03 3.70 -2.40
C ASN A 43 -31.11 4.78 -1.80
N ASP A 44 -29.91 4.39 -1.35
CA ASP A 44 -28.87 5.31 -0.87
C ASP A 44 -28.16 6.07 -2.01
N GLY A 45 -28.46 5.79 -3.29
CA GLY A 45 -27.79 6.40 -4.45
C GLY A 45 -26.30 6.02 -4.60
N LYS A 46 -25.86 4.90 -4.01
CA LYS A 46 -24.45 4.48 -3.97
C LYS A 46 -24.10 3.56 -5.15
N ASP A 47 -22.81 3.52 -5.50
CA ASP A 47 -22.30 2.60 -6.52
C ASP A 47 -22.52 1.13 -6.09
N LEU A 48 -22.95 0.31 -7.05
CA LEU A 48 -23.20 -1.12 -6.88
C LEU A 48 -21.90 -1.94 -6.76
N SER A 49 -20.73 -1.32 -6.95
CA SER A 49 -19.46 -1.98 -6.73
C SER A 49 -19.29 -2.49 -5.29
N ARG A 50 -18.42 -3.47 -5.12
CA ARG A 50 -18.05 -3.94 -3.79
C ARG A 50 -17.18 -2.86 -3.14
N LYS A 51 -17.60 -2.39 -1.96
CA LYS A 51 -16.76 -1.50 -1.13
C LYS A 51 -15.42 -2.20 -0.86
N ALA A 52 -14.33 -1.46 -1.04
CA ALA A 52 -13.01 -1.94 -0.67
C ALA A 52 -12.99 -2.36 0.80
N GLY A 53 -12.27 -3.44 1.11
CA GLY A 53 -12.02 -3.83 2.50
C GLY A 53 -11.19 -2.76 3.20
N SER A 54 -11.30 -2.68 4.53
CA SER A 54 -10.55 -1.71 5.35
C SER A 54 -9.04 -1.97 5.41
N GLY A 55 -8.55 -3.08 4.82
CA GLY A 55 -7.11 -3.37 4.70
C GLY A 55 -6.39 -3.77 5.99
N GLY A 56 -7.05 -3.68 7.15
CA GLY A 56 -6.45 -3.90 8.46
C GLY A 56 -5.49 -2.77 8.87
N HIS A 57 -5.56 -2.31 10.13
CA HIS A 57 -4.62 -1.31 10.63
C HIS A 57 -3.30 -1.95 11.03
N ASN A 58 -2.19 -1.46 10.46
CA ASN A 58 -0.84 -1.88 10.84
C ASN A 58 -0.35 -1.07 12.05
N LEU A 59 -0.72 -1.50 13.25
CA LEU A 59 -0.40 -0.79 14.51
C LEU A 59 1.10 -0.56 14.77
N LYS A 60 1.99 -1.39 14.18
CA LYS A 60 3.45 -1.28 14.39
C LYS A 60 4.20 -0.50 13.31
N ARG A 61 3.52 -0.09 12.23
CA ARG A 61 4.10 0.67 11.10
C ARG A 61 3.29 1.93 10.91
N ASP A 62 3.18 2.70 11.98
CA ASP A 62 2.56 4.00 11.96
C ASP A 62 3.51 5.05 11.37
N ARG A 63 3.02 6.28 11.26
CA ARG A 63 3.76 7.38 10.64
C ARG A 63 4.98 7.80 11.46
N GLU A 64 4.85 7.78 12.79
CA GLU A 64 5.93 8.19 13.70
C GLU A 64 7.10 7.20 13.66
N PHE A 65 6.80 5.90 13.63
CA PHE A 65 7.77 4.85 13.41
C PHE A 65 8.52 5.04 12.09
N LEU A 66 7.78 5.29 10.99
CA LEU A 66 8.39 5.46 9.67
C LEU A 66 9.31 6.69 9.62
N SER A 67 8.87 7.83 10.16
CA SER A 67 9.70 9.04 10.21
C SER A 67 10.94 8.87 11.09
N SER A 68 10.83 8.13 12.20
CA SER A 68 11.98 7.85 13.07
C SER A 68 12.96 6.88 12.43
N LEU A 69 12.45 5.86 11.73
CA LEU A 69 13.27 4.90 10.98
C LEU A 69 14.03 5.58 9.84
N GLU A 70 13.36 6.46 9.09
CA GLU A 70 13.97 7.23 8.00
C GLU A 70 15.11 8.11 8.51
N LYS A 71 14.90 8.82 9.63
CA LYS A 71 15.96 9.63 10.27
C LYS A 71 17.19 8.80 10.63
N LYS A 72 17.00 7.65 11.28
CA LYS A 72 18.12 6.75 11.63
C LYS A 72 18.87 6.22 10.41
N ILE A 73 18.16 5.96 9.30
CA ILE A 73 18.79 5.53 8.05
C ILE A 73 19.58 6.68 7.41
N MET A 74 19.09 7.91 7.49
CA MET A 74 19.81 9.09 7.00
C MET A 74 21.05 9.41 7.84
N GLU A 75 20.97 9.22 9.17
CA GLU A 75 22.10 9.39 10.09
C GLU A 75 23.23 8.39 9.81
N ASP A 76 22.88 7.10 9.61
CA ASP A 76 23.82 6.06 9.24
C ASP A 76 23.23 5.13 8.16
N PRO A 77 23.49 5.41 6.87
CA PRO A 77 22.96 4.60 5.77
C PRO A 77 23.65 3.23 5.66
N THR A 78 24.75 3.00 6.39
CA THR A 78 25.48 1.73 6.39
C THR A 78 24.91 0.75 7.42
N LYS A 79 24.06 1.23 8.33
CA LYS A 79 23.48 0.42 9.40
C LYS A 79 22.61 -0.70 8.83
N SER A 80 22.87 -1.92 9.29
CA SER A 80 22.11 -3.08 8.81
C SER A 80 20.64 -3.05 9.28
N MET A 81 19.75 -3.63 8.48
CA MET A 81 18.33 -3.74 8.84
C MET A 81 18.10 -4.58 10.12
N ASN A 82 19.01 -5.50 10.45
CA ASN A 82 18.92 -6.28 11.69
C ASN A 82 19.26 -5.41 12.91
N CYS A 83 20.28 -4.55 12.81
CA CYS A 83 20.58 -3.58 13.86
C CYS A 83 19.42 -2.60 14.07
N LEU A 84 18.83 -2.09 12.98
CA LEU A 84 17.62 -1.26 13.06
C LEU A 84 16.45 -2.03 13.70
N ALA A 85 16.31 -3.32 13.42
CA ALA A 85 15.27 -4.15 14.03
C ALA A 85 15.43 -4.24 15.56
N SER A 86 16.66 -4.42 16.04
CA SER A 86 16.98 -4.39 17.47
C SER A 86 16.72 -3.02 18.09
N ASP A 87 17.17 -1.93 17.46
CA ASP A 87 16.96 -0.56 17.92
C ASP A 87 15.47 -0.21 18.13
N PHE A 88 14.61 -0.71 17.25
CA PHE A 88 13.17 -0.45 17.28
C PHE A 88 12.36 -1.57 17.94
N CYS A 89 13.01 -2.61 18.51
CA CYS A 89 12.36 -3.76 19.14
C CYS A 89 11.30 -4.44 18.24
N VAL A 90 11.59 -4.55 16.95
CA VAL A 90 10.69 -5.15 15.95
C VAL A 90 11.39 -6.30 15.22
N ALA A 91 10.60 -7.18 14.59
CA ALA A 91 11.17 -8.20 13.73
C ALA A 91 11.85 -7.56 12.50
N ALA A 92 12.98 -8.12 12.07
CA ALA A 92 13.69 -7.67 10.86
C ALA A 92 12.82 -7.70 9.58
N ARG A 93 11.79 -8.56 9.55
CA ARG A 93 10.78 -8.57 8.47
C ARG A 93 9.97 -7.28 8.42
N THR A 94 9.66 -6.69 9.58
CA THR A 94 8.92 -5.41 9.67
C THR A 94 9.76 -4.27 9.12
N ILE A 95 11.03 -4.18 9.51
CA ILE A 95 11.98 -3.18 8.97
C ILE A 95 12.10 -3.34 7.45
N ARG A 96 12.34 -4.54 6.94
CA ARG A 96 12.43 -4.80 5.49
C ARG A 96 11.21 -4.31 4.72
N ARG A 97 10.01 -4.58 5.24
CA ARG A 97 8.75 -4.12 4.63
C ARG A 97 8.58 -2.61 4.72
N ALA A 98 8.99 -2.00 5.82
CA ALA A 98 8.92 -0.55 5.99
C ALA A 98 9.88 0.17 5.04
N VAL A 99 11.15 -0.23 5.02
CA VAL A 99 12.19 0.33 4.15
C VAL A 99 11.80 0.22 2.68
N LYS A 100 11.45 -0.99 2.21
CA LYS A 100 11.15 -1.21 0.79
C LYS A 100 9.76 -0.75 0.37
N GLY A 101 8.74 -1.02 1.19
CA GLY A 101 7.34 -0.83 0.83
C GLY A 101 6.81 0.56 1.13
N ASP A 102 7.18 1.13 2.28
CA ASP A 102 6.62 2.41 2.73
C ASP A 102 7.56 3.57 2.39
N LEU A 103 8.86 3.42 2.67
CA LEU A 103 9.86 4.44 2.39
C LEU A 103 10.40 4.38 0.95
N GLY A 104 10.13 3.28 0.22
CA GLY A 104 10.60 3.11 -1.16
C GLY A 104 12.12 3.03 -1.32
N LEU A 105 12.86 2.80 -0.23
CA LEU A 105 14.31 2.74 -0.22
C LEU A 105 14.80 1.37 -0.70
N SER A 106 15.95 1.38 -1.39
CA SER A 106 16.63 0.17 -1.84
C SER A 106 18.06 0.13 -1.30
N SER A 107 18.55 -1.07 -1.02
CA SER A 107 19.96 -1.26 -0.68
C SER A 107 20.81 -1.08 -1.94
N TYR A 108 21.79 -0.20 -1.87
CA TYR A 108 22.78 -0.01 -2.92
C TYR A 108 24.15 -0.47 -2.43
N THR A 109 24.85 -1.25 -3.26
CA THR A 109 26.22 -1.66 -2.94
C THR A 109 27.16 -0.48 -3.17
N SER A 110 27.79 0.02 -2.11
CA SER A 110 28.78 1.08 -2.24
C SER A 110 29.94 0.61 -3.11
N THR A 111 30.31 1.42 -4.10
CA THR A 111 31.46 1.14 -4.95
C THR A 111 32.73 1.54 -4.22
N PRO A 112 33.78 0.69 -4.19
CA PRO A 112 35.06 1.09 -3.63
C PRO A 112 35.61 2.26 -4.45
N ARG A 113 35.97 3.34 -3.77
CA ARG A 113 36.55 4.54 -4.39
C ARG A 113 37.90 4.84 -3.76
N HIS A 114 38.78 5.43 -4.56
CA HIS A 114 40.05 5.94 -4.07
C HIS A 114 39.81 7.11 -3.12
N LEU A 115 40.36 7.03 -1.91
CA LEU A 115 40.32 8.12 -0.95
C LEU A 115 41.29 9.21 -1.40
N LEU A 116 40.75 10.31 -1.92
CA LEU A 116 41.55 11.45 -2.34
C LEU A 116 42.02 12.25 -1.13
N THR A 117 43.31 12.57 -1.10
CA THR A 117 43.85 13.56 -0.17
C THR A 117 43.41 14.97 -0.59
N GLU A 118 43.43 15.92 0.35
CA GLU A 118 43.04 17.31 0.07
C GLU A 118 43.88 17.94 -1.05
N ALA A 119 45.19 17.63 -1.11
CA ALA A 119 46.06 18.07 -2.20
C ALA A 119 45.61 17.53 -3.58
N MET A 120 45.15 16.27 -3.64
CA MET A 120 44.63 15.69 -4.88
C MET A 120 43.28 16.29 -5.29
N LYS A 121 42.42 16.64 -4.32
CA LYS A 121 41.16 17.33 -4.59
C LYS A 121 41.40 18.73 -5.16
N ALA A 122 42.34 19.49 -4.58
CA ALA A 122 42.71 20.82 -5.06
C ALA A 122 43.21 20.79 -6.51
N ARG A 123 44.16 19.90 -6.83
CA ARG A 123 44.68 19.73 -8.21
C ARG A 123 43.59 19.39 -9.22
N ARG A 124 42.61 18.55 -8.85
CA ARG A 124 41.48 18.21 -9.72
C ARG A 124 40.54 19.39 -9.93
N LEU A 125 40.33 20.21 -8.91
CA LEU A 125 39.48 21.39 -9.00
C LEU A 125 40.09 22.46 -9.92
N ASP A 126 41.41 22.66 -9.84
CA ASP A 126 42.15 23.59 -10.71
C ASP A 126 42.06 23.16 -12.18
N SER A 127 42.24 21.86 -12.47
CA SER A 127 42.11 21.31 -13.84
C SER A 127 40.70 21.39 -14.45
N LEU A 128 39.67 21.78 -13.69
CA LEU A 128 38.30 21.99 -14.18
C LEU A 128 38.00 23.48 -14.45
N ARG A 129 38.90 24.38 -14.05
CA ARG A 129 38.76 25.83 -14.21
C ARG A 129 39.53 26.40 -15.39
N ASP A 130 40.50 25.64 -15.91
CA ASP A 130 41.21 25.89 -17.18
C ASP A 130 40.41 25.34 -18.38
#